data_AF-A0A2V6MIG7-F1
#
_entry.id   AF-A0A2V6MIG7-F1
#
_cell.length_a   1.000
_cell.length_b   1.000
_cell.length_c   1.000
_cell.angle_alpha   90.00
_cell.angle_beta   90.00
_cell.angle_gamma   90.00
#
_symmetry.space_group_name_H-M   'P 1'
#
loop_
_entity.id
_entity.type
_entity.pdbx_description
1 polymer ?
#
loop_
_entity_poly.entity_id
_entity_poly.type
_entity_poly.pdbx_seq_one_letter_code
_entity_poly.pdbx_strand_id
1 'polypeptide(L)'
;MPDSKQNLPQLYRFCFLMLGDPRRAQEVFQATLREATLLCANGETPSDPFWFFRDARWRCLETSEHGLRAEDVELQKHDLSPSAPAQIERLDVNQLAIWISAAPEPQRTALALFYLDEFNHREILSLAELRIGELSRLLADGRRQLQAWLDATLPQEEAK
;
A
#
# COMPACT_ATOMS: atom_id res chain seq x y z
N MET A 1 -23.29 11.04 13.30
CA MET A 1 -22.25 10.17 13.88
C MET A 1 -21.20 10.02 12.79
N PRO A 2 -19.91 10.32 13.01
CA PRO A 2 -18.94 10.04 11.97
C PRO A 2 -18.93 8.52 11.82
N ASP A 3 -19.25 8.03 10.63
CA ASP A 3 -19.00 6.66 10.21
C ASP A 3 -17.52 6.39 10.47
N SER A 4 -17.21 5.75 11.59
CA SER A 4 -15.91 5.14 11.77
C SER A 4 -15.76 4.19 10.60
N LYS A 5 -14.86 4.50 9.65
CA LYS A 5 -14.56 3.68 8.47
C LYS A 5 -13.92 2.35 8.93
N GLN A 6 -14.69 1.52 9.63
CA GLN A 6 -14.38 0.13 9.94
C GLN A 6 -14.68 -0.71 8.71
N ASN A 7 -14.02 -0.37 7.60
CA ASN A 7 -14.14 -1.09 6.35
C ASN A 7 -13.18 -2.28 6.41
N LEU A 8 -13.59 -3.35 7.09
CA LEU A 8 -12.76 -4.54 7.30
C LEU A 8 -12.21 -5.13 5.99
N PRO A 9 -13.00 -5.23 4.90
CA PRO A 9 -12.46 -5.63 3.59
C PRO A 9 -11.31 -4.75 3.12
N GLN A 10 -11.40 -3.44 3.34
CA GLN A 10 -10.37 -2.49 2.91
C GLN A 10 -9.16 -2.49 3.84
N LEU A 11 -9.34 -2.75 5.13
CA LEU A 11 -8.23 -2.99 6.04
C LEU A 11 -7.40 -4.20 5.60
N TYR A 12 -8.06 -5.31 5.22
CA TYR A 12 -7.37 -6.47 4.67
C TYR A 12 -6.65 -6.15 3.36
N ARG A 13 -7.33 -5.48 2.42
CA ARG A 13 -6.71 -5.05 1.15
C ARG A 13 -5.50 -4.14 1.38
N PHE A 14 -5.57 -3.23 2.34
CA PHE A 14 -4.42 -2.41 2.72
C PHE A 14 -3.25 -3.25 3.22
N CYS A 15 -3.49 -4.20 4.13
CA CYS A 15 -2.44 -5.14 4.60
C CYS A 15 -1.84 -5.93 3.43
N PHE A 16 -2.67 -6.34 2.48
CA PHE A 16 -2.24 -7.06 1.28
C PHE A 16 -1.38 -6.21 0.35
N LEU A 17 -1.76 -4.95 0.10
CA LEU A 17 -0.94 -4.02 -0.68
C LEU A 17 0.41 -3.74 -0.01
N MET A 18 0.44 -3.64 1.32
CA MET A 18 1.67 -3.37 2.07
C MET A 18 2.64 -4.56 2.10
N LEU A 19 2.13 -5.80 2.07
CA LEU A 19 2.95 -7.00 2.28
C LEU A 19 3.12 -7.87 1.04
N GLY A 20 2.23 -7.77 0.06
CA GLY A 20 2.24 -8.56 -1.18
C GLY A 20 2.05 -10.07 -0.98
N ASP A 21 1.85 -10.52 0.27
CA ASP A 21 1.67 -11.91 0.66
C ASP A 21 0.35 -12.03 1.43
N PRO A 22 -0.59 -12.89 0.97
CA PRO A 22 -1.92 -12.99 1.57
C PRO A 22 -1.89 -13.57 2.99
N ARG A 23 -0.93 -14.45 3.31
CA ARG A 23 -0.81 -15.04 4.65
C ARG A 23 -0.33 -14.00 5.64
N ARG A 24 0.75 -13.27 5.30
CA ARG A 24 1.27 -12.17 6.15
C ARG A 24 0.25 -11.06 6.30
N ALA A 25 -0.48 -10.72 5.23
CA ALA A 25 -1.57 -9.75 5.27
C ALA A 25 -2.70 -10.18 6.20
N GLN A 26 -3.10 -11.46 6.14
CA GLN A 26 -4.12 -12.01 7.03
C GLN A 26 -3.67 -12.01 8.50
N GLU A 27 -2.40 -12.32 8.77
CA GLU A 27 -1.83 -12.29 10.13
C GLU A 27 -1.88 -10.87 10.72
N VAL A 28 -1.43 -9.86 9.98
CA VAL A 28 -1.48 -8.46 10.42
C VAL A 28 -2.92 -7.99 10.61
N PHE A 29 -3.80 -8.27 9.64
CA PHE A 29 -5.23 -7.93 9.73
C PHE A 29 -5.87 -8.50 11.00
N GLN A 30 -5.66 -9.80 11.27
CA GLN A 30 -6.20 -10.44 12.46
C GLN A 30 -5.58 -9.90 13.75
N ALA A 31 -4.30 -9.52 13.73
CA ALA A 31 -3.64 -8.93 14.89
C ALA A 31 -4.23 -7.56 15.23
N THR A 32 -4.50 -6.70 14.24
CA THR A 32 -5.19 -5.42 14.43
C THR A 32 -6.60 -5.61 15.00
N LEU A 33 -7.36 -6.61 14.52
CA LEU A 33 -8.68 -6.92 15.07
C LEU A 33 -8.63 -7.42 16.52
N ARG A 34 -7.65 -8.26 16.86
CA ARG A 34 -7.46 -8.74 18.23
C ARG A 34 -7.14 -7.59 19.18
N GLU A 35 -6.28 -6.67 18.77
CA GLU A 35 -5.95 -5.48 19.55
C GLU A 35 -7.19 -4.60 19.79
N ALA A 36 -7.98 -4.33 18.75
CA ALA A 36 -9.23 -3.59 18.87
C ALA A 36 -10.19 -4.26 19.88
N THR A 37 -10.27 -5.59 19.84
CA THR A 37 -11.12 -6.36 20.75
C THR A 37 -10.65 -6.26 22.19
N LEU A 38 -9.33 -6.32 22.44
CA LEU A 38 -8.74 -6.18 23.77
C LEU A 38 -8.98 -4.78 24.36
N LEU A 39 -8.79 -3.72 23.56
CA LEU A 39 -9.08 -2.35 23.98
C LEU A 39 -10.55 -2.19 24.38
N CYS A 40 -11.48 -2.65 23.53
CA CYS A 40 -12.91 -2.62 23.84
C CYS A 40 -13.25 -3.39 25.12
N ALA A 41 -12.63 -4.56 25.33
CA ALA A 41 -12.85 -5.36 26.55
C ALA A 41 -12.36 -4.65 27.82
N ASN A 42 -11.35 -3.78 27.69
CA ASN A 42 -10.83 -2.94 28.78
C ASN A 42 -11.61 -1.62 28.96
N GLY A 43 -12.68 -1.40 28.19
CA GLY A 43 -13.46 -0.16 28.22
C GLY A 43 -12.79 1.00 27.48
N GLU A 44 -11.76 0.73 26.69
CA GLU A 44 -11.08 1.71 25.85
C GLU A 44 -11.64 1.64 24.43
N THR A 45 -11.89 2.79 23.82
CA THR A 45 -12.24 2.87 22.39
C THR A 45 -11.33 3.89 21.73
N PRO A 46 -10.59 3.52 20.67
CA PRO A 46 -9.75 4.48 19.98
C PRO A 46 -10.55 5.70 19.53
N SER A 47 -10.12 6.89 19.95
CA SER A 47 -10.74 8.15 19.55
C SER A 47 -10.36 8.57 18.13
N ASP A 48 -9.27 8.02 17.59
CA ASP A 48 -8.84 8.23 16.21
C ASP A 48 -9.71 7.39 15.25
N PRO A 49 -10.47 8.02 14.33
CA PRO A 49 -11.28 7.30 13.35
C PRO A 49 -10.46 6.42 12.39
N PHE A 50 -9.15 6.66 12.28
CA PHE A 50 -8.23 5.91 11.42
C PHE A 50 -7.35 4.91 12.17
N TRP A 51 -7.63 4.67 13.46
CA TRP A 51 -6.80 3.82 14.32
C TRP A 51 -6.47 2.46 13.68
N PHE A 52 -7.45 1.78 13.06
CA PHE A 52 -7.24 0.49 12.41
C PHE A 52 -6.14 0.54 11.34
N PHE A 53 -6.14 1.58 10.51
CA PHE A 53 -5.15 1.72 9.43
C PHE A 53 -3.79 2.17 9.95
N ARG A 54 -3.73 2.94 11.05
CA ARG A 54 -2.45 3.28 11.70
C ARG A 54 -1.80 2.07 12.37
N ASP A 55 -2.57 1.30 13.14
CA ASP A 55 -2.08 0.08 13.78
C ASP A 55 -1.66 -0.95 12.73
N ALA A 56 -2.49 -1.19 11.70
CA ALA A 56 -2.13 -2.08 10.60
C ALA A 56 -0.88 -1.60 9.84
N ARG A 57 -0.73 -0.30 9.59
CA ARG A 57 0.48 0.26 8.96
C ARG A 57 1.71 -0.06 9.81
N TRP A 58 1.68 0.26 11.10
CA TRP A 58 2.79 -0.01 12.02
C TRP A 58 3.17 -1.51 12.00
N ARG A 59 2.18 -2.41 12.12
CA ARG A 59 2.41 -3.86 12.07
C ARG A 59 2.98 -4.32 10.72
N CYS A 60 2.52 -3.76 9.60
CA CYS A 60 3.05 -4.07 8.28
C CYS A 60 4.52 -3.65 8.14
N LEU A 61 4.88 -2.48 8.67
CA LEU A 61 6.25 -1.98 8.68
C LEU A 61 7.16 -2.90 9.50
N GLU A 62 6.78 -3.21 10.73
CA GLU A 62 7.48 -4.19 11.58
C GLU A 62 7.65 -5.52 10.85
N THR A 63 6.56 -6.06 10.31
CA THR A 63 6.58 -7.35 9.58
C THR A 63 7.53 -7.30 8.38
N SER A 64 7.62 -6.17 7.70
CA SER A 64 8.51 -5.97 6.54
C SER A 64 9.98 -5.88 6.93
N GLU A 65 10.31 -5.19 8.01
CA GLU A 65 11.69 -5.05 8.50
C GLU A 65 12.30 -6.39 8.94
N HIS A 66 11.48 -7.25 9.54
CA HIS A 66 11.91 -8.59 9.97
C HIS A 66 12.00 -9.61 8.81
N GLY A 67 11.42 -9.28 7.64
CA GLY A 67 11.21 -10.25 6.55
C GLY A 67 12.33 -10.33 5.51
N LEU A 68 13.08 -9.26 5.28
CA LEU A 68 14.26 -9.09 4.41
C LEU A 68 14.29 -7.59 4.06
N ARG A 69 15.41 -6.91 4.34
CA ARG A 69 15.62 -5.53 3.85
C ARG A 69 15.52 -5.56 2.33
N ALA A 70 14.66 -4.71 1.76
CA ALA A 70 14.85 -4.31 0.37
C ALA A 70 16.27 -3.73 0.29
N GLU A 71 17.15 -4.35 -0.50
CA GLU A 71 18.43 -3.73 -0.82
C GLU A 71 18.14 -2.34 -1.42
N ASP A 72 18.95 -1.34 -1.05
CA ASP A 72 18.94 0.01 -1.65
C ASP A 72 19.45 -0.08 -3.10
N VAL A 73 18.76 -0.87 -3.92
CA VAL A 73 18.94 -0.88 -5.36
C VAL A 73 18.25 0.35 -5.87
N GLU A 74 18.98 1.15 -6.63
CA GLU A 74 18.41 2.30 -7.33
C GLU A 74 17.34 1.78 -8.30
N LEU A 75 16.08 1.89 -7.88
CA LEU A 75 14.95 1.35 -8.61
C LEU A 75 14.78 2.13 -9.92
N GLN A 76 14.82 1.39 -11.03
CA GLN A 76 14.60 1.97 -12.35
C GLN A 76 13.22 2.63 -12.42
N LYS A 77 13.17 3.78 -13.09
CA LYS A 77 11.97 4.58 -13.29
C LYS A 77 11.86 4.90 -14.77
N HIS A 78 10.73 4.56 -15.39
CA HIS A 78 10.43 4.90 -16.77
C HIS A 78 9.29 5.91 -16.82
N ASP A 79 9.30 6.78 -17.83
CA ASP A 79 8.14 7.62 -18.10
C ASP A 79 6.94 6.77 -18.52
N LEU A 80 5.74 7.23 -18.14
CA LEU A 80 4.50 6.50 -18.41
C LEU A 80 4.32 6.29 -19.92
N SER A 81 4.11 5.04 -20.32
CA SER A 81 3.97 4.69 -21.72
C SER A 81 2.51 4.65 -22.15
N PRO A 82 2.16 5.18 -23.35
CA PRO A 82 0.81 5.06 -23.89
C PRO A 82 0.35 3.60 -24.10
N SER A 83 1.26 2.64 -24.23
CA SER A 83 0.94 1.22 -24.38
C SER A 83 0.71 0.49 -23.05
N ALA A 84 0.94 1.15 -21.91
CA ALA A 84 0.82 0.54 -20.60
C ALA A 84 -0.55 -0.13 -20.35
N PRO A 85 -1.70 0.43 -20.78
CA PRO A 85 -3.00 -0.24 -20.62
C PRO A 85 -3.04 -1.65 -21.23
N ALA A 86 -2.53 -1.83 -22.44
CA ALA A 86 -2.51 -3.14 -23.11
C ALA A 86 -1.57 -4.14 -22.43
N GLN A 87 -0.46 -3.67 -21.84
CA GLN A 87 0.39 -4.51 -21.01
C GLN A 87 -0.33 -4.92 -19.71
N ILE A 88 -1.02 -3.98 -19.04
CA ILE A 88 -1.72 -4.21 -17.78
C ILE A 88 -2.82 -5.27 -17.90
N GLU A 89 -3.54 -5.32 -19.02
CA GLU A 89 -4.58 -6.34 -19.28
C GLU A 89 -4.06 -7.79 -19.21
N ARG A 90 -2.75 -7.99 -19.37
CA ARG A 90 -2.09 -9.31 -19.32
C ARG A 90 -1.51 -9.65 -17.95
N LEU A 91 -1.57 -8.75 -16.97
CA LEU A 91 -1.03 -8.98 -15.63
C LEU A 91 -1.96 -9.83 -14.77
N ASP A 92 -1.35 -10.57 -13.84
CA ASP A 92 -2.11 -11.17 -12.73
C ASP A 92 -2.73 -10.07 -11.86
N VAL A 93 -3.94 -10.34 -11.35
CA VAL A 93 -4.70 -9.40 -10.51
C VAL A 93 -3.95 -8.99 -9.24
N ASN A 94 -3.08 -9.85 -8.72
CA ASN A 94 -2.30 -9.58 -7.51
C ASN A 94 -0.97 -8.90 -7.81
N GLN A 95 -0.58 -8.74 -9.07
CA GLN A 95 0.73 -8.22 -9.44
C GLN A 95 0.96 -6.81 -8.89
N LEU A 96 -0.10 -5.99 -8.82
CA LEU A 96 -0.02 -4.65 -8.24
C LEU A 96 0.36 -4.70 -6.75
N ALA A 97 -0.18 -5.65 -5.99
CA ALA A 97 0.14 -5.79 -4.57
C ALA A 97 1.60 -6.22 -4.36
N ILE A 98 2.12 -7.12 -5.21
CA ILE A 98 3.53 -7.53 -5.20
C ILE A 98 4.45 -6.33 -5.49
N TRP A 99 4.09 -5.51 -6.47
CA TRP A 99 4.88 -4.33 -6.82
C TRP A 99 4.81 -3.25 -5.74
N ILE A 100 3.63 -2.94 -5.20
CA ILE A 100 3.51 -1.97 -4.12
C ILE A 100 4.27 -2.44 -2.89
N SER A 101 4.21 -3.72 -2.52
CA SER A 101 4.93 -4.23 -1.34
C SER A 101 6.45 -4.16 -1.46
N ALA A 102 6.96 -4.23 -2.69
CA ALA A 102 8.38 -4.08 -3.02
C ALA A 102 8.87 -2.62 -3.08
N ALA A 103 7.97 -1.63 -3.06
CA ALA A 103 8.36 -0.23 -3.03
C ALA A 103 8.99 0.16 -1.66
N PRO A 104 9.93 1.12 -1.64
CA PRO A 104 10.52 1.60 -0.39
C PRO A 104 9.52 2.41 0.43
N GLU A 105 9.72 2.49 1.74
CA GLU A 105 8.99 3.45 2.57
C GLU A 105 9.61 4.85 2.45
N PRO A 106 8.82 5.94 2.49
CA PRO A 106 7.36 5.99 2.72
C PRO A 106 6.50 5.83 1.44
N GLN A 107 7.09 5.51 0.29
CA GLN A 107 6.38 5.42 -0.99
C GLN A 107 5.35 4.29 -1.00
N ARG A 108 5.70 3.13 -0.46
CA ARG A 108 4.80 1.98 -0.34
C ARG A 108 3.52 2.33 0.41
N THR A 109 3.64 2.91 1.61
CA THR A 109 2.48 3.41 2.36
C THR A 109 1.63 4.37 1.51
N ALA A 110 2.26 5.33 0.83
CA ALA A 110 1.56 6.31 0.00
C ALA A 110 0.80 5.66 -1.16
N LEU A 111 1.43 4.72 -1.87
CA LEU A 111 0.81 3.97 -2.97
C LEU A 111 -0.35 3.11 -2.47
N ALA A 112 -0.16 2.37 -1.37
CA ALA A 112 -1.18 1.50 -0.81
C ALA A 112 -2.42 2.30 -0.40
N LEU A 113 -2.27 3.42 0.31
CA LEU A 113 -3.39 4.26 0.73
C LEU A 113 -4.08 4.96 -0.45
N PHE A 114 -3.33 5.41 -1.45
CA PHE A 114 -3.87 6.09 -2.62
C PHE A 114 -4.68 5.15 -3.52
N TYR A 115 -4.14 3.97 -3.84
CA TYR A 115 -4.80 3.01 -4.72
C TYR A 115 -5.86 2.14 -4.04
N LEU A 116 -5.98 2.20 -2.72
CA LEU A 116 -7.14 1.64 -2.01
C LEU A 116 -8.44 2.39 -2.35
N ASP A 117 -8.33 3.67 -2.73
CA ASP A 117 -9.44 4.58 -3.07
C ASP A 117 -10.47 4.78 -1.93
N GLU A 118 -10.03 4.62 -0.68
CA GLU A 118 -10.87 4.77 0.51
C GLU A 118 -10.66 6.10 1.24
N PHE A 119 -9.59 6.81 0.92
CA PHE A 119 -9.14 7.99 1.65
C PHE A 119 -9.04 9.20 0.74
N ASN A 120 -9.51 10.35 1.23
CA ASN A 120 -9.20 11.60 0.55
C ASN A 120 -7.73 12.01 0.81
N HIS A 121 -7.21 12.94 0.01
CA HIS A 121 -5.82 13.39 0.11
C HIS A 121 -5.41 13.85 1.52
N ARG A 122 -6.29 14.52 2.27
CA ARG A 122 -5.96 14.98 3.63
C ARG A 122 -5.84 13.81 4.61
N GLU A 123 -6.69 12.80 4.46
CA GLU A 123 -6.64 11.56 5.25
C GLU A 123 -5.35 10.78 4.95
N ILE A 124 -4.97 10.66 3.67
CA ILE A 124 -3.71 10.00 3.27
C ILE A 124 -2.50 10.70 3.89
N LEU A 125 -2.44 12.04 3.81
CA LEU A 125 -1.34 12.80 4.41
C LEU A 125 -1.21 12.56 5.92
N SER A 126 -2.35 12.48 6.61
CA SER A 126 -2.39 12.19 8.04
C SER A 126 -1.97 10.76 8.38
N LEU A 127 -2.44 9.78 7.61
CA LEU A 127 -2.14 8.36 7.81
C LEU A 127 -0.69 7.99 7.49
N ALA A 128 -0.15 8.59 6.43
CA ALA A 128 1.22 8.35 5.97
C ALA A 128 2.25 9.25 6.67
N GLU A 129 1.80 10.24 7.46
CA GLU A 129 2.64 11.25 8.12
C GLU A 129 3.49 12.05 7.11
N LEU A 130 2.86 12.48 6.01
CA LEU A 130 3.52 13.15 4.88
C LEU A 130 3.02 14.58 4.68
N ARG A 131 3.84 15.41 4.03
CA ARG A 131 3.42 16.69 3.47
C ARG A 131 2.91 16.53 2.03
N ILE A 132 2.09 17.46 1.57
CA ILE A 132 1.46 17.41 0.23
C ILE A 132 2.48 17.29 -0.92
N GLY A 133 3.60 18.01 -0.83
CA GLY A 133 4.67 17.93 -1.82
C GLY A 133 5.38 16.58 -1.82
N GLU A 134 5.52 15.96 -0.64
CA GLU A 134 6.11 14.62 -0.50
C GLU A 134 5.19 13.56 -1.08
N LEU A 135 3.90 13.60 -0.73
CA LEU A 135 2.91 12.67 -1.29
C LEU A 135 2.88 12.73 -2.82
N SER A 136 2.83 13.94 -3.39
CA SER A 136 2.81 14.14 -4.84
C SER A 136 4.05 13.55 -5.52
N ARG A 137 5.24 13.81 -4.95
CA ARG A 137 6.51 13.27 -5.46
C ARG A 137 6.57 11.74 -5.36
N LEU A 138 6.19 11.18 -4.21
CA LEU A 138 6.20 9.73 -4.00
C LEU A 138 5.27 9.00 -4.97
N LEU A 139 4.06 9.53 -5.19
CA LEU A 139 3.11 8.95 -6.14
C LEU A 139 3.60 9.06 -7.59
N ALA A 140 4.18 10.21 -7.98
CA ALA A 140 4.75 10.38 -9.32
C ALA A 140 5.93 9.42 -9.57
N ASP A 141 6.84 9.31 -8.61
CA ASP A 141 7.97 8.38 -8.66
C ASP A 141 7.50 6.92 -8.66
N GLY A 142 6.49 6.61 -7.86
CA GLY A 142 5.97 5.26 -7.71
C GLY A 142 5.33 4.78 -9.00
N ARG A 143 4.56 5.65 -9.68
CA ARG A 143 4.01 5.33 -11.00
C ARG A 143 5.09 5.05 -12.06
N ARG A 144 6.19 5.80 -12.05
CA ARG A 144 7.32 5.57 -12.97
C ARG A 144 8.06 4.26 -12.67
N GLN A 145 8.12 3.89 -11.39
CA GLN A 145 8.67 2.61 -10.96
C GLN A 145 7.76 1.43 -11.34
N LEU A 146 6.44 1.57 -11.15
CA LEU A 146 5.46 0.60 -11.64
C LEU A 146 5.57 0.42 -13.16
N GLN A 147 5.78 1.50 -13.92
CA GLN A 147 6.02 1.42 -15.36
C GLN A 147 7.29 0.66 -15.70
N ALA A 148 8.40 0.91 -15.01
CA ALA A 148 9.65 0.18 -15.24
C ALA A 148 9.49 -1.32 -14.98
N TRP A 149 8.78 -1.70 -13.91
CA TRP A 149 8.46 -3.09 -13.63
C TRP A 149 7.49 -3.70 -14.66
N LEU A 150 6.52 -2.91 -15.15
CA LEU A 150 5.63 -3.33 -16.23
C LEU A 150 6.41 -3.67 -17.49
N ASP A 151 7.32 -2.80 -17.91
CA ASP A 151 8.14 -3.00 -19.12
C ASP A 151 9.10 -4.20 -18.96
N ALA A 152 9.65 -4.38 -17.76
CA ALA A 152 10.53 -5.52 -17.46
C ALA A 152 9.77 -6.86 -17.41
N THR A 153 8.52 -6.85 -16.95
CA THR A 153 7.68 -8.06 -16.82
C THR A 153 7.03 -8.42 -18.15
N LEU A 154 6.58 -7.42 -18.89
CA LEU A 154 5.90 -7.54 -20.17
C LEU A 154 6.52 -6.56 -21.15
N PRO A 155 7.48 -7.00 -21.98
CA PRO A 155 8.09 -6.14 -22.99
C PRO A 155 7.02 -5.50 -23.89
N GLN A 156 7.29 -4.29 -24.34
CA GLN A 156 6.45 -3.64 -25.34
C GLN A 156 6.49 -4.49 -26.61
N GLU A 157 5.32 -4.79 -27.18
CA GLU A 157 5.30 -5.35 -28.53
C GLU A 157 5.78 -4.26 -29.47
N GLU A 158 6.91 -4.47 -30.15
CA GLU A 158 7.37 -3.58 -31.21
C GLU A 158 6.24 -3.45 -32.22
N ALA A 159 5.69 -2.25 -32.35
CA ALA A 159 4.72 -1.94 -33.39
C ALA A 159 5.37 -2.23 -34.75
N LYS A 160 4.94 -3.32 -35.39
CA LYS A 160 5.34 -3.70 -36.74
C LYS A 160 4.59 -2.90 -37.78
#